data_AF-A0A960I6F2-F1
#
_entry.id   AF-A0A960I6F2-F1
#
_cell.length_a   1.000
_cell.length_b   1.000
_cell.length_c   1.000
_cell.angle_alpha   90.00
_cell.angle_beta   90.00
_cell.angle_gamma   90.00
#
_symmetry.space_group_name_H-M   'P 1'
#
loop_
_entity.id
_entity.type
_entity.pdbx_description
1 polymer ?
#
loop_
_entity_poly.entity_id
_entity_poly.type
_entity_poly.pdbx_seq_one_letter_code
_entity_poly.pdbx_strand_id
1 'polypeptide(L)'
;MQIEPPVTLPPPDPGFDQRLAGARPALERYVRRRVPAADVDDVVNDVALVAWRRRDELGGRELLPWLYGVAANVVRNRSRSERRRFRLRERLVGLRAAHVPDAADQLTADDGRVLGALARLSADDQELLR
;
A
#
# COMPACT_ATOMS: atom_id res chain seq x y z
N MET A 1 3.15 44.08 11.08
CA MET A 1 4.04 43.03 10.55
C MET A 1 4.26 42.02 11.68
N GLN A 2 3.38 41.03 11.80
CA GLN A 2 3.57 39.95 12.79
C GLN A 2 4.51 38.92 12.16
N ILE A 3 5.71 38.81 12.72
CA ILE A 3 6.65 37.75 12.39
C ILE A 3 6.20 36.55 13.21
N GLU A 4 5.65 35.52 12.55
CA GLU A 4 5.46 34.23 13.22
C GLU A 4 6.80 33.75 13.79
N PRO A 5 6.83 33.20 15.01
CA PRO A 5 8.06 32.66 15.56
C PRO A 5 8.58 31.54 14.64
N PRO A 6 9.90 31.37 14.50
CA PRO A 6 10.43 30.24 13.75
C PRO A 6 9.85 28.95 14.35
N VAL A 7 9.39 28.05 13.48
CA VAL A 7 9.00 26.69 13.88
C VAL A 7 10.23 26.06 14.53
N THR A 8 10.30 26.11 15.86
CA THR A 8 11.33 25.42 16.63
C THR A 8 10.99 23.94 16.58
N LEU A 9 11.52 23.25 15.57
CA LEU A 9 11.47 21.79 15.56
C LEU A 9 12.16 21.30 16.83
N PRO A 10 11.56 20.36 17.58
CA PRO A 10 12.26 19.72 18.68
C PRO A 10 13.58 19.13 18.15
N PRO A 11 14.65 19.10 18.97
CA PRO A 11 15.90 18.51 18.55
C PRO A 11 15.66 17.08 18.05
N PRO A 12 16.33 16.65 16.96
CA PRO A 12 16.14 15.33 16.40
C PRO A 12 16.31 14.29 17.51
N ASP A 13 15.34 13.39 17.64
CA ASP A 13 15.34 12.38 18.69
C ASP A 13 16.59 11.50 18.57
N PRO A 14 17.56 11.61 19.50
CA PRO A 14 18.84 10.94 19.38
C PRO A 14 18.72 9.41 19.48
N GLY A 15 17.57 8.90 19.97
CA GLY A 15 17.29 7.47 20.09
C GLY A 15 16.42 6.91 18.97
N PHE A 16 16.02 7.71 17.97
CA PHE A 16 15.10 7.25 16.92
C PHE A 16 15.64 6.05 16.15
N ASP A 17 16.90 6.13 15.71
CA ASP A 17 17.54 5.07 14.92
C ASP A 17 17.60 3.75 15.71
N GLN A 18 17.88 3.81 17.01
CA GLN A 18 17.91 2.62 17.87
C GLN A 18 16.53 2.01 18.06
N ARG A 19 15.49 2.83 18.26
CA ARG A 19 14.11 2.33 18.34
C ARG A 19 13.64 1.74 17.01
N LEU A 20 14.00 2.35 15.88
CA LEU A 20 13.68 1.84 14.56
C LEU A 20 14.39 0.50 14.28
N ALA A 21 15.67 0.41 14.62
CA ALA A 21 16.45 -0.83 14.53
C ALA A 21 15.83 -1.94 15.40
N GLY A 22 15.42 -1.62 16.64
CA GLY A 22 14.75 -2.56 17.54
C GLY A 22 13.36 -3.01 17.05
N ALA A 23 12.62 -2.13 16.36
CA ALA A 23 11.30 -2.43 15.82
C ALA A 23 11.35 -3.22 14.49
N ARG A 24 12.47 -3.18 13.76
CA ARG A 24 12.61 -3.74 12.42
C ARG A 24 12.27 -5.24 12.32
N PRO A 25 12.71 -6.14 13.24
CA PRO A 25 12.36 -7.56 13.14
C PRO A 25 10.87 -7.84 13.28
N ALA A 26 10.15 -7.04 14.09
CA ALA A 26 8.72 -7.16 14.24
C ALA A 26 7.98 -6.67 12.99
N LEU A 27 8.43 -5.56 12.40
CA LEU A 27 7.94 -5.04 11.14
C LEU A 27 8.16 -6.03 9.98
N GLU A 28 9.35 -6.60 9.83
CA GLU A 28 9.64 -7.62 8.81
C GLU A 28 8.70 -8.83 8.93
N ARG A 29 8.49 -9.33 10.16
CA ARG A 29 7.54 -10.44 10.41
C ARG A 29 6.11 -10.08 10.03
N TYR A 30 5.68 -8.86 10.30
CA TYR A 30 4.37 -8.35 9.92
C TYR A 30 4.21 -8.29 8.39
N VAL A 31 5.23 -7.79 7.69
CA VAL A 31 5.24 -7.63 6.23
C VAL A 31 5.30 -8.98 5.52
N ARG A 32 6.14 -9.92 5.97
CA ARG A 32 6.25 -11.28 5.40
C ARG A 32 4.93 -12.04 5.34
N ARG A 33 3.97 -11.72 6.22
CA ARG A 33 2.64 -12.34 6.23
C ARG A 33 1.67 -11.75 5.19
N ARG A 34 2.05 -10.66 4.51
CA ARG A 34 1.14 -9.82 3.71
C ARG A 34 1.59 -9.59 2.28
N VAL A 35 2.86 -9.82 1.97
CA VAL A 35 3.43 -9.63 0.63
C VAL A 35 4.32 -10.82 0.23
N PRO A 36 4.54 -11.06 -1.08
CA PRO A 36 5.53 -12.02 -1.56
C PRO A 36 6.91 -11.76 -0.96
N ALA A 37 7.70 -12.83 -0.78
CA ALA A 37 9.03 -12.73 -0.19
C ALA A 37 9.96 -11.72 -0.89
N ALA A 38 9.83 -11.58 -2.21
CA ALA A 38 10.60 -10.64 -3.02
C ALA A 38 10.29 -9.17 -2.72
N ASP A 39 9.10 -8.85 -2.19
CA ASP A 39 8.66 -7.48 -1.93
C ASP A 39 8.91 -7.04 -0.48
N VAL A 40 9.32 -7.95 0.40
CA VAL A 40 9.41 -7.70 1.85
C VAL A 40 10.39 -6.58 2.14
N ASP A 41 11.60 -6.69 1.62
CA ASP A 41 12.68 -5.74 1.90
C ASP A 41 12.33 -4.35 1.37
N ASP A 42 11.73 -4.28 0.19
CA ASP A 42 11.27 -3.02 -0.41
C ASP A 42 10.17 -2.36 0.44
N VAL A 43 9.18 -3.13 0.94
CA VAL A 43 8.14 -2.58 1.81
C VAL A 43 8.73 -2.10 3.13
N VAL A 44 9.65 -2.86 3.73
CA VAL A 44 10.29 -2.48 4.99
C VAL A 44 11.12 -1.21 4.82
N ASN A 45 11.84 -1.08 3.69
CA ASN A 45 12.60 0.12 3.36
C ASN A 45 11.70 1.35 3.14
N ASP A 46 10.58 1.20 2.43
CA ASP A 46 9.60 2.28 2.26
C ASP A 46 9.06 2.76 3.62
N VAL A 47 8.72 1.82 4.51
CA VAL A 47 8.22 2.13 5.85
C VAL A 47 9.30 2.85 6.67
N ALA A 48 10.54 2.37 6.63
CA ALA A 48 11.67 2.99 7.32
C ALA A 48 11.95 4.41 6.79
N LEU A 49 11.87 4.63 5.48
CA LEU A 49 12.03 5.96 4.87
C LEU A 49 10.93 6.93 5.34
N VAL A 50 9.68 6.47 5.39
CA VAL A 50 8.56 7.27 5.93
C VAL A 50 8.78 7.58 7.41
N ALA A 51 9.24 6.60 8.19
CA ALA A 51 9.59 6.79 9.60
C ALA A 51 10.69 7.84 9.77
N TRP A 52 11.77 7.77 8.99
CA TRP A 52 12.89 8.71 9.05
C TRP A 52 12.49 10.14 8.67
N ARG A 53 11.61 10.30 7.66
CA ARG A 53 11.09 11.61 7.26
C ARG A 53 10.18 12.25 8.30
N ARG A 54 9.48 11.43 9.10
CA ARG A 54 8.51 11.86 10.11
C ARG A 54 9.04 11.71 11.54
N ARG A 55 10.35 11.52 11.70
CA ARG A 55 10.98 11.28 13.01
C ARG A 55 10.69 12.40 14.02
N ASP A 56 10.62 13.64 13.56
CA ASP A 56 10.38 14.82 14.41
C ASP A 56 8.91 14.92 14.86
N GLU A 57 7.98 14.28 14.14
CA GLU A 57 6.54 14.24 14.47
C GLU A 57 6.17 13.13 15.46
N LEU A 58 7.07 12.15 15.64
CA LEU A 58 6.82 10.94 16.42
C LEU A 58 6.96 11.16 17.93
N GLY A 59 7.37 12.35 18.38
CA GLY A 59 7.65 12.74 19.77
C GLY A 59 6.95 11.89 20.85
N GLY A 60 7.71 10.95 21.44
CA GLY A 60 7.28 10.10 22.56
C GLY A 60 6.24 9.01 22.25
N ARG A 61 5.74 8.90 21.01
CA ARG A 61 4.78 7.86 20.62
C ARG A 61 5.45 6.49 20.52
N GLU A 62 4.68 5.44 20.79
CA GLU A 62 5.14 4.08 20.51
C GLU A 62 5.35 3.88 19.00
N LEU A 63 6.60 3.58 18.63
CA LEU A 63 7.01 3.52 17.22
C LEU A 63 6.38 2.32 16.48
N LEU A 64 6.30 1.16 17.13
CA LEU A 64 5.92 -0.09 16.46
C LEU A 64 4.46 -0.10 15.96
N PRO A 65 3.44 0.31 16.75
CA PRO A 65 2.06 0.43 16.25
C PRO A 65 1.94 1.40 15.08
N TRP A 66 2.68 2.52 15.13
CA TRP A 66 2.70 3.49 14.04
C TRP A 66 3.32 2.90 12.76
N LEU A 67 4.43 2.15 12.87
CA LEU A 67 5.06 1.46 11.75
C LEU A 67 4.12 0.45 11.09
N TYR A 68 3.29 -0.26 11.86
CA TYR A 68 2.27 -1.16 11.29
C TYR A 68 1.21 -0.40 10.49
N GLY A 69 0.76 0.76 10.95
CA GLY A 69 -0.14 1.62 10.19
C GLY A 69 0.47 2.07 8.86
N VAL A 70 1.74 2.49 8.87
CA VAL A 70 2.46 2.85 7.64
C VAL A 70 2.62 1.64 6.72
N ALA A 71 3.01 0.48 7.26
CA ALA A 71 3.16 -0.75 6.49
C ALA A 71 1.86 -1.18 5.82
N ALA A 72 0.73 -1.12 6.54
CA ALA A 72 -0.59 -1.41 5.98
C ALA A 72 -0.92 -0.48 4.80
N ASN A 73 -0.61 0.81 4.93
CA ASN A 73 -0.81 1.79 3.85
C ASN A 73 0.09 1.52 2.64
N VAL A 74 1.37 1.21 2.85
CA VAL A 74 2.31 0.85 1.78
C VAL A 74 1.82 -0.39 1.02
N VAL A 75 1.44 -1.46 1.74
CA VAL A 75 0.91 -2.70 1.16
C VAL A 75 -0.38 -2.46 0.38
N ARG A 76 -1.30 -1.65 0.93
CA ARG A 76 -2.56 -1.28 0.26
C ARG A 76 -2.31 -0.50 -1.03
N ASN A 77 -1.36 0.44 -1.03
CA ASN A 77 -1.02 1.24 -2.20
C ASN A 77 -0.33 0.43 -3.30
N ARG A 78 0.56 -0.51 -2.93
CA ARG A 78 1.17 -1.45 -3.88
C ARG A 78 0.13 -2.36 -4.51
N SER A 79 -0.75 -2.96 -3.71
CA SER A 79 -1.86 -3.78 -4.21
C SER A 79 -2.78 -3.02 -5.17
N ARG A 80 -3.10 -1.75 -4.88
CA ARG A 80 -3.89 -0.88 -5.78
C ARG A 80 -3.17 -0.60 -7.10
N SER A 81 -1.86 -0.36 -7.04
CA SER A 81 -1.03 -0.09 -8.22
C SER A 81 -0.93 -1.31 -9.12
N GLU A 82 -0.72 -2.50 -8.54
CA GLU A 82 -0.69 -3.76 -9.28
C GLU A 82 -2.06 -4.10 -9.89
N ARG A 83 -3.17 -3.92 -9.15
CA ARG A 83 -4.52 -4.10 -9.72
C ARG A 83 -4.78 -3.15 -10.88
N ARG A 84 -4.37 -1.88 -10.79
CA ARG A 84 -4.50 -0.91 -11.89
C ARG A 84 -3.65 -1.32 -13.09
N ARG A 85 -2.40 -1.75 -12.87
CA ARG A 85 -1.50 -2.24 -13.92
C ARG A 85 -2.04 -3.50 -14.59
N PHE A 86 -2.57 -4.43 -13.80
CA PHE A 86 -3.20 -5.65 -14.28
C PHE A 86 -4.43 -5.35 -15.14
N ARG A 87 -5.34 -4.49 -14.67
CA ARG A 87 -6.50 -4.03 -15.48
C ARG A 87 -6.09 -3.35 -16.78
N LEU A 88 -5.01 -2.57 -16.77
CA LEU A 88 -4.48 -1.96 -17.99
C LEU A 88 -3.93 -3.04 -18.95
N ARG A 89 -3.18 -4.01 -18.43
CA ARG A 89 -2.69 -5.15 -19.22
C ARG A 89 -3.84 -5.97 -19.80
N GLU A 90 -4.84 -6.31 -19.00
CA GLU A 90 -6.06 -7.00 -19.47
C GLU A 90 -6.77 -6.20 -20.53
N ARG A 91 -6.93 -4.87 -20.35
CA ARG A 91 -7.53 -4.01 -21.38
C ARG A 91 -6.71 -4.01 -22.67
N LEU A 92 -5.38 -3.97 -22.59
CA LEU A 92 -4.52 -4.02 -23.78
C LEU A 92 -4.57 -5.38 -24.48
N VAL A 93 -4.61 -6.47 -23.72
CA VAL A 93 -4.80 -7.83 -24.26
C VAL A 93 -6.19 -7.96 -24.90
N GLY A 94 -7.23 -7.46 -24.24
CA GLY A 94 -8.60 -7.44 -24.75
C GLY A 94 -8.76 -6.60 -26.01
N LEU A 95 -8.13 -5.43 -26.09
CA LEU A 95 -8.08 -4.61 -27.31
C LEU A 95 -7.36 -5.34 -28.46
N ARG A 96 -6.30 -6.10 -28.16
CA ARG A 96 -5.59 -6.92 -29.16
C ARG A 96 -6.43 -8.10 -29.64
N ALA A 97 -7.20 -8.72 -28.74
CA ALA A 97 -8.11 -9.82 -29.07
C ALA A 97 -9.33 -9.33 -29.87
N ALA A 98 -9.90 -8.17 -29.53
CA ALA A 98 -11.01 -7.54 -30.26
C ALA A 98 -10.61 -7.04 -31.67
N HIS A 99 -9.31 -6.96 -31.97
CA HIS A 99 -8.82 -6.66 -33.32
C HIS A 99 -8.80 -7.91 -34.24
N VAL A 100 -9.14 -9.09 -33.72
CA VAL A 100 -9.36 -10.30 -34.53
C VAL A 100 -10.86 -10.40 -34.83
N PRO A 101 -11.31 -10.27 -36.10
CA PRO A 101 -12.74 -10.25 -36.38
C PRO A 101 -13.35 -11.65 -36.33
N ASP A 102 -14.36 -11.78 -35.47
CA ASP A 102 -15.69 -12.39 -35.67
C ASP A 102 -16.14 -13.38 -34.55
N ALA A 103 -17.41 -13.26 -34.15
CA ALA A 103 -18.20 -14.04 -33.17
C ALA A 103 -18.07 -13.80 -31.64
N ALA A 104 -17.09 -13.06 -31.10
CA ALA A 104 -16.89 -12.91 -29.64
C ALA A 104 -17.74 -11.82 -28.93
N ASP A 105 -18.47 -11.01 -29.71
CA ASP A 105 -19.10 -9.77 -29.20
C ASP A 105 -20.37 -9.98 -28.36
N GLN A 106 -21.03 -11.15 -28.43
CA GLN A 106 -22.24 -11.40 -27.65
C GLN A 106 -21.95 -11.99 -26.26
N LEU A 107 -20.86 -12.76 -26.10
CA LEU A 107 -20.47 -13.35 -24.81
C LEU A 107 -19.84 -12.33 -23.85
N THR A 108 -19.07 -11.38 -24.39
CA THR A 108 -18.37 -10.35 -23.59
C THR A 108 -19.31 -9.34 -22.92
N ALA A 109 -20.49 -9.12 -23.48
CA ALA A 109 -21.49 -8.21 -22.92
C ALA A 109 -22.12 -8.75 -21.63
N ASP A 110 -22.27 -10.07 -21.51
CA ASP A 110 -22.90 -10.72 -20.35
C ASP A 110 -21.89 -10.87 -19.19
N ASP A 111 -20.65 -11.24 -19.47
CA ASP A 111 -19.56 -11.30 -18.49
C ASP A 111 -19.25 -9.93 -17.86
N GLY A 112 -19.33 -8.86 -18.64
CA GLY A 112 -19.12 -7.49 -18.16
C GLY A 112 -20.17 -7.03 -17.14
N ARG A 113 -21.40 -7.55 -17.23
CA ARG A 113 -22.49 -7.24 -16.27
C ARG A 113 -22.29 -7.98 -14.96
N VAL A 114 -21.87 -9.24 -15.00
CA VAL A 114 -21.59 -10.06 -13.81
C VAL A 114 -20.37 -9.53 -13.04
N LEU A 115 -19.28 -9.20 -13.73
CA LEU A 115 -18.09 -8.60 -13.13
C LEU A 115 -18.35 -7.19 -12.57
N GLY A 116 -19.23 -6.42 -13.23
CA GLY A 116 -19.69 -5.12 -12.76
C GLY A 116 -20.53 -5.19 -11.48
N ALA A 117 -21.25 -6.29 -11.26
CA ALA A 117 -22.00 -6.54 -10.03
C ALA A 117 -21.08 -6.98 -8.87
N LEU A 118 -20.07 -7.82 -9.15
CA LEU A 118 -19.06 -8.24 -8.17
C LEU A 118 -18.15 -7.09 -7.71
N ALA A 119 -17.90 -6.10 -8.57
CA ALA A 119 -17.12 -4.91 -8.24
C ALA A 119 -17.89 -3.89 -7.36
N ARG A 120 -19.19 -4.08 -7.11
CA ARG A 120 -20.00 -3.27 -6.20
C ARG A 120 -20.06 -3.83 -4.78
N LEU A 121 -19.50 -5.01 -4.53
CA LEU A 121 -19.26 -5.49 -3.18
C LEU A 121 -18.09 -4.69 -2.58
N SER A 122 -18.40 -4.00 -1.48
CA SER A 122 -17.43 -3.18 -0.76
C SER A 122 -16.33 -4.06 -0.15
N ALA A 123 -15.18 -3.45 0.11
CA ALA A 123 -14.08 -4.12 0.80
C ALA A 123 -14.35 -4.36 2.29
N ASP A 124 -15.50 -3.95 2.83
CA ASP A 124 -15.83 -4.10 4.25
C ASP A 124 -16.16 -5.57 4.62
N ASP A 125 -16.39 -6.45 3.64
CA ASP A 125 -16.69 -7.87 3.87
C ASP A 125 -15.46 -8.81 3.83
N GLN A 126 -14.25 -8.32 3.53
CA GLN A 126 -13.05 -9.18 3.45
C GLN A 126 -12.24 -9.30 4.74
N GLU A 127 -12.62 -8.60 5.81
CA GLU A 127 -11.96 -8.72 7.11
C GLU A 127 -12.54 -9.87 7.97
N LEU A 128 -13.65 -10.50 7.57
CA LEU A 128 -14.30 -11.57 8.33
C LEU A 128 -13.90 -13.01 7.92
N LEU A 129 -12.96 -13.19 6.98
CA LEU A 129 -12.58 -14.51 6.44
C LEU A 129 -11.07 -14.74 6.39
N ARG A 130 -10.32 -14.40 7.45
CA ARG A 130 -8.97 -14.93 7.63
C ARG A 130 -8.59 -15.19 9.09
#